data_AF-A0A2T7NW12-F1
#
_entry.id   AF-A0A2T7NW12-F1
#
_cell.length_a   1.000
_cell.length_b   1.000
_cell.length_c   1.000
_cell.angle_alpha   90.00
_cell.angle_beta   90.00
_cell.angle_gamma   90.00
#
_symmetry.space_group_name_H-M   'P 1'
#
loop_
_entity.id
_entity.type
_entity.pdbx_description
1 polymer ?
#
loop_
_entity_poly.entity_id
_entity_poly.type
_entity_poly.pdbx_seq_one_letter_code
_entity_poly.pdbx_strand_id
1 'polypeptide(L)'
;MPPALRTSFRLTERGIRLASWPGGRERDLVSLAVCAGFDHVTYTSSAYIDAFVLKQDGPQALLVTYFEGEPHVTTTPPSPSDLEYSYPQELLEESVRPDLLDGGFPLNTQLSHRLVLDDVITPDKRYFRLDPALIECFEMAADDFSGNIEMMRGSVYRTRSSNFLHNLDLRHPQEKWRFETGQAMCLRPVGSSDNSHLLSLARSILRECPPLVRTEMRGLGLGCHSDHLYVDFRPVTPGYERHYVTVWKVGDAAYCQDVINLQRQMIEGGPVIQSMPSIACGGRGLDPGLEFLSFQYGQQGHCQVSDQDTFCQASRQVREKAADSLQALLTSAAGHGRLPRYDIIGEVRACLVDVCGGCPGVGHVFEQKMVTCARLVRKYVTRAASPFPDLRNVTAFFNTDTALSTVHHLACGQRLVCVEDTPTYSLFVPTVTARYYPDPSKSLEKALFAADINPTPLLEIVAQEMAFRAEGKVTVFVESETDIYALRNVLKVLMVYNKNISFVEFQVAVEVDPDLVTSSIQRKLEAWSGVACPLYSRFAVAPFVVVTMTTERQRRSAQLSVPRNKVKWAMYNWEQEWLDKMF
;
A
#
# COMPACT_ATOMS: atom_id res chain seq x y z
N MET A 1 -46.86 21.09 29.68
CA MET A 1 -46.27 21.72 28.48
C MET A 1 -44.74 21.65 28.59
N PRO A 2 -44.04 21.39 27.48
CA PRO A 2 -42.61 21.05 27.39
C PRO A 2 -41.70 22.30 27.39
N PRO A 3 -40.36 22.15 27.21
CA PRO A 3 -39.83 22.23 25.85
C PRO A 3 -38.68 21.26 25.49
N ALA A 4 -38.61 21.06 24.18
CA ALA A 4 -37.68 20.30 23.34
C ALA A 4 -36.18 20.46 23.59
N LEU A 5 -35.43 19.39 23.31
CA LEU A 5 -34.16 19.45 22.62
C LEU A 5 -34.24 18.59 21.37
N ARG A 6 -34.25 19.27 20.23
CA ARG A 6 -34.01 18.72 18.90
C ARG A 6 -32.57 18.22 18.85
N THR A 7 -32.38 16.98 18.39
CA THR A 7 -31.24 16.67 17.52
C THR A 7 -31.79 16.06 16.25
N SER A 8 -31.77 16.91 15.22
CA SER A 8 -31.93 16.53 13.83
C SER A 8 -30.73 15.67 13.44
N PHE A 9 -30.94 14.42 13.09
CA PHE A 9 -30.07 13.74 12.14
C PHE A 9 -30.86 13.58 10.85
N ARG A 10 -30.81 14.63 10.02
CA ARG A 10 -30.96 14.49 8.58
C ARG A 10 -29.56 14.36 8.00
N LEU A 11 -29.04 13.14 7.99
CA LEU A 11 -28.07 12.66 7.02
C LEU A 11 -28.55 11.28 6.63
N THR A 12 -28.73 11.06 5.34
CA THR A 12 -29.35 9.88 4.73
C THR A 12 -28.47 8.64 4.91
N GLU A 13 -28.59 7.94 6.04
CA GLU A 13 -27.89 6.66 6.30
C GLU A 13 -28.60 5.48 5.60
N ARG A 14 -27.83 4.49 5.13
CA ARG A 14 -28.34 3.17 4.74
C ARG A 14 -27.92 2.16 5.81
N GLY A 15 -28.87 1.35 6.28
CA GLY A 15 -28.63 0.37 7.34
C GLY A 15 -29.10 -1.01 6.95
N ILE A 16 -28.48 -2.02 7.56
CA ILE A 16 -28.85 -3.44 7.47
C ILE A 16 -29.02 -4.00 8.87
N ARG A 17 -30.02 -4.88 9.05
CA ARG A 17 -30.21 -5.64 10.29
C ARG A 17 -29.60 -7.02 10.11
N LEU A 18 -28.64 -7.37 10.96
CA LEU A 18 -27.95 -8.64 10.94
C LEU A 18 -28.44 -9.51 12.10
N ALA A 19 -28.68 -10.79 11.81
CA ALA A 19 -29.17 -11.76 12.79
C ALA A 19 -28.04 -12.72 13.21
N SER A 20 -27.87 -12.92 14.52
CA SER A 20 -27.01 -13.98 15.05
C SER A 20 -27.83 -15.26 15.17
N TRP A 21 -27.52 -16.27 14.34
CA TRP A 21 -28.10 -17.60 14.50
C TRP A 21 -27.04 -18.70 14.58
N PRO A 22 -27.04 -19.54 15.64
CA PRO A 22 -27.87 -19.43 16.85
C PRO A 22 -27.43 -18.23 17.72
N GLY A 23 -28.38 -17.61 18.44
CA GLY A 23 -28.13 -16.40 19.24
C GLY A 23 -27.08 -16.57 20.35
N GLY A 24 -26.47 -15.48 20.79
CA GLY A 24 -25.39 -15.41 21.79
C GLY A 24 -24.01 -15.00 21.25
N ARG A 25 -23.91 -14.59 19.98
CA ARG A 25 -22.64 -14.15 19.31
C ARG A 25 -22.68 -12.71 18.82
N GLU A 26 -23.54 -11.88 19.41
CA GLU A 26 -23.80 -10.53 18.95
C GLU A 26 -22.54 -9.66 19.10
N ARG A 27 -21.70 -9.93 20.11
CA ARG A 27 -20.40 -9.25 20.27
C ARG A 27 -19.43 -9.52 19.14
N ASP A 28 -19.32 -10.77 18.72
CA ASP A 28 -18.48 -11.14 17.59
C ASP A 28 -19.02 -10.54 16.29
N LEU A 29 -20.35 -10.53 16.13
CA LEU A 29 -21.03 -9.94 14.98
C LEU A 29 -20.86 -8.41 14.91
N VAL A 30 -20.88 -7.71 16.05
CA VAL A 30 -20.55 -6.27 16.12
C VAL A 30 -19.10 -6.02 15.75
N SER A 31 -18.16 -6.80 16.29
CA SER A 31 -16.74 -6.68 15.93
C SER A 31 -16.52 -6.93 14.44
N LEU A 32 -17.18 -7.92 13.85
CA LEU A 32 -17.14 -8.20 12.41
C LEU A 32 -17.77 -7.08 11.57
N ALA A 33 -18.90 -6.50 12.00
CA ALA A 33 -19.51 -5.37 11.31
C ALA A 33 -18.62 -4.12 11.35
N VAL A 34 -17.97 -3.84 12.49
CA VAL A 34 -16.98 -2.75 12.57
C VAL A 34 -15.78 -3.04 11.67
N CYS A 35 -15.29 -4.29 11.64
CA CYS A 35 -14.21 -4.72 10.73
C CYS A 35 -14.61 -4.61 9.25
N ALA A 36 -15.88 -4.85 8.93
CA ALA A 36 -16.43 -4.72 7.59
C ALA A 36 -16.68 -3.26 7.16
N GLY A 37 -16.36 -2.28 8.00
CA GLY A 37 -16.39 -0.85 7.65
C GLY A 37 -17.72 -0.15 7.90
N PHE A 38 -18.60 -0.70 8.75
CA PHE A 38 -19.80 0.02 9.18
C PHE A 38 -19.43 1.14 10.17
N ASP A 39 -19.86 2.37 9.87
CA ASP A 39 -19.56 3.55 10.67
C ASP A 39 -20.29 3.56 12.03
N HIS A 40 -21.46 2.93 12.10
CA HIS A 40 -22.23 2.84 13.33
C HIS A 40 -22.86 1.45 13.47
N VAL A 41 -22.66 0.79 14.62
CA VAL A 41 -23.26 -0.51 14.93
C VAL A 41 -23.91 -0.43 16.30
N THR A 42 -25.18 -0.81 16.38
CA THR A 42 -25.95 -0.77 17.64
C THR A 42 -26.65 -2.10 17.90
N TYR A 43 -26.72 -2.45 19.19
CA TYR A 43 -27.45 -3.63 19.64
C TYR A 43 -28.94 -3.33 19.69
N THR A 44 -29.73 -4.11 18.97
CA THR A 44 -31.19 -4.00 19.01
C THR A 44 -31.84 -5.09 19.82
N SER A 45 -31.28 -6.31 19.87
CA SER A 45 -31.77 -7.38 20.76
C SER A 45 -30.75 -8.50 20.95
N SER A 46 -31.13 -9.55 21.69
CA SER A 46 -30.32 -10.77 21.90
C SER A 46 -30.17 -11.66 20.66
N ALA A 47 -30.71 -11.26 19.50
CA ALA A 47 -30.57 -11.98 18.24
C ALA A 47 -30.28 -11.06 17.04
N TYR A 48 -30.22 -9.74 17.25
CA TYR A 48 -30.12 -8.76 16.17
C TYR A 48 -29.20 -7.60 16.54
N ILE A 49 -28.43 -7.16 15.55
CA ILE A 49 -27.72 -5.87 15.55
C ILE A 49 -28.16 -5.06 14.34
N ASP A 50 -28.20 -3.73 14.48
CA ASP A 50 -28.41 -2.82 13.37
C ASP A 50 -27.06 -2.15 13.05
N ALA A 51 -26.63 -2.25 11.80
CA ALA A 51 -25.38 -1.69 11.31
C ALA A 51 -25.66 -0.67 10.20
N PHE A 52 -25.01 0.49 10.28
CA PHE A 52 -25.22 1.65 9.42
C PHE A 52 -23.91 2.13 8.84
N VAL A 53 -24.00 2.66 7.63
CA VAL A 53 -22.87 3.31 6.94
C VAL A 53 -23.25 4.76 6.70
N LEU A 54 -22.35 5.68 7.04
CA LEU A 54 -22.45 7.09 6.69
C LEU A 54 -22.39 7.19 5.16
N LYS A 55 -23.26 8.00 4.59
CA LYS A 55 -23.25 8.27 3.16
C LYS A 55 -21.96 9.03 2.82
N GLN A 56 -21.04 8.35 2.15
CA GLN A 56 -19.79 8.92 1.65
C GLN A 56 -20.06 9.67 0.34
N ASP A 57 -19.48 10.87 0.18
CA ASP A 57 -19.40 11.55 -1.11
C ASP A 57 -18.27 10.91 -1.93
N GLY A 58 -18.60 9.79 -2.58
CA GLY A 58 -17.74 9.05 -3.49
C GLY A 58 -18.57 8.43 -4.61
N PRO A 59 -17.92 7.86 -5.65
CA PRO A 59 -18.65 7.13 -6.69
C PRO A 59 -19.51 6.06 -6.02
N GLN A 60 -20.83 6.17 -6.20
CA GLN A 60 -21.75 5.14 -5.74
C GLN A 60 -21.42 3.88 -6.53
N ALA A 61 -21.04 2.80 -5.84
CA ALA A 61 -21.04 1.48 -6.45
C ALA A 61 -22.48 1.23 -6.92
N LEU A 62 -22.70 1.38 -8.22
CA LEU A 62 -23.91 0.90 -8.86
C LEU A 62 -23.82 -0.62 -8.69
N LEU A 63 -24.78 -1.20 -7.97
CA LEU A 63 -25.01 -2.62 -8.08
C LEU A 63 -25.48 -2.82 -9.52
N VAL A 64 -24.54 -3.15 -10.42
CA VAL A 64 -24.87 -3.51 -11.79
C VAL A 64 -25.54 -4.86 -11.66
N THR A 65 -26.87 -4.87 -11.72
CA THR A 65 -27.59 -6.08 -12.08
C THR A 65 -27.08 -6.47 -13.45
N TYR A 66 -26.19 -7.46 -13.49
CA TYR A 66 -25.83 -8.12 -14.74
C TYR A 66 -27.12 -8.61 -15.37
N PHE A 67 -27.31 -8.24 -16.64
CA PHE A 67 -28.56 -8.27 -17.41
C PHE A 67 -29.54 -7.12 -17.08
N GLU A 68 -29.66 -6.14 -18.00
CA GLU A 68 -30.88 -5.34 -18.12
C GLU A 68 -32.02 -6.26 -18.64
N GLY A 69 -32.60 -7.06 -17.74
CA GLY A 69 -33.68 -8.01 -18.03
C GLY A 69 -33.53 -9.30 -17.22
N GLU A 70 -34.65 -9.96 -16.86
CA GLU A 70 -34.60 -11.25 -16.15
C GLU A 70 -33.91 -12.32 -17.02
N PRO A 71 -32.71 -12.80 -16.66
CA PRO A 71 -32.17 -13.99 -17.31
C PRO A 71 -33.01 -15.16 -16.81
N HIS A 72 -33.80 -15.78 -17.69
CA HIS A 72 -34.51 -17.01 -17.33
C HIS A 72 -33.48 -18.10 -16.99
N VAL A 73 -33.34 -18.38 -15.69
CA VAL A 73 -32.53 -19.50 -15.19
C VAL A 73 -33.14 -20.80 -15.67
N THR A 74 -32.40 -21.48 -16.56
CA THR A 74 -32.57 -22.85 -17.07
C THR A 74 -33.83 -23.20 -17.87
N THR A 75 -33.58 -23.65 -19.10
CA THR A 75 -34.26 -24.83 -19.66
C THR A 75 -33.26 -25.98 -19.69
N THR A 76 -33.71 -27.21 -19.44
CA THR A 76 -32.94 -28.42 -19.79
C THR A 76 -32.43 -28.30 -21.23
N PRO A 77 -31.17 -28.67 -21.53
CA PRO A 77 -30.67 -28.62 -22.90
C PRO A 77 -31.67 -29.36 -23.81
N PRO A 78 -32.08 -28.76 -24.96
CA PRO A 78 -33.10 -29.39 -25.80
C PRO A 78 -32.55 -30.71 -26.36
N SER A 79 -33.16 -31.83 -25.96
CA SER A 79 -32.88 -33.15 -26.54
C SER A 79 -33.00 -33.07 -28.07
N PRO A 80 -31.93 -33.40 -28.85
CA PRO A 80 -30.82 -34.31 -28.52
C PRO A 80 -29.45 -33.63 -28.26
N SER A 81 -29.42 -32.38 -27.80
CA SER A 81 -28.19 -31.58 -27.63
C SER A 81 -27.46 -31.80 -26.30
N ASP A 82 -27.80 -32.83 -25.53
CA ASP A 82 -27.31 -33.02 -24.15
C ASP A 82 -25.78 -33.13 -24.08
N LEU A 83 -25.15 -33.79 -25.06
CA LEU A 83 -23.69 -33.93 -25.15
C LEU A 83 -22.97 -32.64 -25.56
N GLU A 84 -23.66 -31.71 -26.24
CA GLU A 84 -23.07 -30.47 -26.76
C GLU A 84 -22.88 -29.43 -25.64
N TYR A 85 -23.78 -29.43 -24.66
CA TYR A 85 -23.82 -28.48 -23.54
C TYR A 85 -23.57 -29.14 -22.17
N SER A 86 -23.22 -30.43 -22.17
CA SER A 86 -22.86 -31.17 -20.95
C SER A 86 -21.64 -30.54 -20.29
N TYR A 87 -21.64 -30.46 -18.97
CA TYR A 87 -20.46 -30.08 -18.22
C TYR A 87 -19.36 -31.16 -18.38
N PRO A 88 -18.08 -30.79 -18.57
CA PRO A 88 -16.98 -31.75 -18.74
C PRO A 88 -16.86 -32.71 -17.56
N GLN A 89 -16.64 -34.01 -17.83
CA GLN A 89 -16.58 -35.04 -16.78
C GLN A 89 -15.43 -34.80 -15.82
N GLU A 90 -14.32 -34.29 -16.34
CA GLU A 90 -13.08 -33.96 -15.63
C GLU A 90 -13.26 -32.86 -14.58
N LEU A 91 -14.34 -32.06 -14.67
CA LEU A 91 -14.59 -30.92 -13.81
C LEU A 91 -15.89 -31.06 -13.00
N LEU A 92 -16.57 -32.22 -13.03
CA LEU A 92 -17.88 -32.39 -12.38
C LEU A 92 -17.88 -32.20 -10.87
N GLU A 93 -16.73 -32.41 -10.22
CA GLU A 93 -16.55 -32.31 -8.77
C GLU A 93 -16.29 -30.88 -8.28
N GLU A 94 -16.21 -29.89 -9.17
CA GLU A 94 -15.98 -28.51 -8.78
C GLU A 94 -17.19 -27.88 -8.08
N SER A 95 -16.90 -27.03 -7.08
CA SER A 95 -17.90 -26.40 -6.23
C SER A 95 -18.74 -25.34 -6.93
N VAL A 96 -18.20 -24.68 -7.96
CA VAL A 96 -18.86 -23.60 -8.69
C VAL A 96 -19.04 -24.01 -10.15
N ARG A 97 -20.30 -24.13 -10.57
CA ARG A 97 -20.69 -24.53 -11.92
C ARG A 97 -21.69 -23.51 -12.48
N PRO A 98 -21.24 -22.61 -13.38
CA PRO A 98 -22.15 -21.64 -13.98
C PRO A 98 -23.31 -22.33 -14.69
N ASP A 99 -24.51 -21.77 -14.54
CA ASP A 99 -25.72 -22.30 -15.16
C ASP A 99 -25.70 -22.14 -16.69
N LEU A 100 -26.51 -22.98 -17.36
CA LEU A 100 -26.72 -22.85 -18.80
C LEU A 100 -27.76 -21.76 -19.06
N LEU A 101 -27.37 -20.76 -19.84
CA LEU A 101 -28.15 -19.59 -20.20
C LEU A 101 -28.68 -19.69 -21.63
N ASP A 102 -29.86 -19.13 -21.87
CA ASP A 102 -30.43 -18.98 -23.21
C ASP A 102 -29.98 -17.65 -23.84
N GLY A 103 -29.19 -17.75 -24.90
CA GLY A 103 -28.69 -16.63 -25.70
C GLY A 103 -29.56 -16.31 -26.92
N GLY A 104 -30.86 -16.65 -26.92
CA GLY A 104 -31.82 -16.30 -27.98
C GLY A 104 -32.08 -14.79 -28.17
N PHE A 105 -31.21 -13.93 -27.63
CA PHE A 105 -31.25 -12.48 -27.73
C PHE A 105 -30.43 -11.99 -28.93
N PRO A 106 -30.64 -10.74 -29.39
CA PRO A 106 -29.76 -10.11 -30.36
C PRO A 106 -28.28 -10.15 -29.92
N LEU A 107 -27.36 -10.42 -30.86
CA LEU A 107 -25.93 -10.52 -30.53
C LEU A 107 -25.32 -9.22 -29.99
N ASN A 108 -25.95 -8.07 -30.25
CA ASN A 108 -25.57 -6.77 -29.70
C ASN A 108 -26.18 -6.47 -28.33
N THR A 109 -26.87 -7.44 -27.70
CA THR A 109 -27.37 -7.29 -26.32
C THR A 109 -26.19 -7.04 -25.39
N GLN A 110 -26.29 -5.96 -24.62
CA GLN A 110 -25.23 -5.52 -23.73
C GLN A 110 -25.18 -6.40 -22.47
N LEU A 111 -24.01 -6.96 -22.18
CA LEU A 111 -23.76 -7.75 -20.96
C LEU A 111 -23.10 -6.90 -19.86
N SER A 112 -22.32 -5.89 -20.27
CA SER A 112 -21.66 -4.93 -19.40
C SER A 112 -21.33 -3.65 -20.17
N HIS A 113 -20.65 -2.69 -19.55
CA HIS A 113 -20.30 -1.42 -20.22
C HIS A 113 -19.52 -1.63 -21.52
N ARG A 114 -18.65 -2.66 -21.57
CA ARG A 114 -17.74 -2.91 -22.69
C ARG A 114 -18.01 -4.22 -23.44
N LEU A 115 -18.90 -5.10 -22.96
CA LEU A 115 -19.17 -6.41 -23.58
C LEU A 115 -20.61 -6.54 -24.07
N VAL A 116 -20.75 -7.24 -25.18
CA VAL A 116 -22.03 -7.70 -25.73
C VAL A 116 -22.09 -9.23 -25.77
N LEU A 117 -23.27 -9.77 -26.02
CA LEU A 117 -23.49 -11.21 -26.11
C LEU A 117 -22.58 -11.89 -27.15
N ASP A 118 -22.32 -11.23 -28.28
CA ASP A 118 -21.44 -11.72 -29.35
C ASP A 118 -20.00 -12.02 -28.90
N ASP A 119 -19.51 -11.34 -27.85
CA ASP A 119 -18.15 -11.53 -27.34
C ASP A 119 -18.03 -12.87 -26.59
N VAL A 120 -19.12 -13.31 -25.96
CA VAL A 120 -19.17 -14.45 -25.04
C VAL A 120 -19.65 -15.72 -25.72
N ILE A 121 -20.71 -15.61 -26.52
CA ILE A 121 -21.41 -16.78 -27.10
C ILE A 121 -20.61 -17.40 -28.24
N THR A 122 -20.66 -18.73 -28.36
CA THR A 122 -20.09 -19.41 -29.53
C THR A 122 -20.91 -19.04 -30.77
N PRO A 123 -20.27 -18.68 -31.91
CA PRO A 123 -20.98 -18.44 -33.16
C PRO A 123 -21.93 -19.59 -33.52
N ASP A 124 -23.12 -19.24 -34.00
CA ASP A 124 -24.18 -20.19 -34.42
C ASP A 124 -24.72 -21.10 -33.29
N LYS A 125 -24.43 -20.79 -32.02
CA LYS A 125 -24.98 -21.51 -30.85
C LYS A 125 -25.92 -20.61 -30.07
N ARG A 126 -26.99 -21.22 -29.55
CA ARG A 126 -28.02 -20.52 -28.76
C ARG A 126 -27.69 -20.48 -27.28
N TYR A 127 -27.20 -21.58 -26.73
CA TYR A 127 -26.99 -21.70 -25.29
C TYR A 127 -25.53 -21.50 -24.94
N PHE A 128 -25.27 -20.93 -23.76
CA PHE A 128 -23.93 -20.69 -23.26
C PHE A 128 -23.85 -20.73 -21.74
N ARG A 129 -22.64 -20.85 -21.20
CA ARG A 129 -22.38 -20.68 -19.77
C ARG A 129 -21.51 -19.45 -19.58
N LEU A 130 -21.73 -18.71 -18.50
CA LEU A 130 -20.94 -17.54 -18.18
C LEU A 130 -20.84 -17.38 -16.67
N ASP A 131 -19.63 -17.36 -16.17
CA ASP A 131 -19.34 -16.95 -14.81
C ASP A 131 -19.35 -15.41 -14.73
N PRO A 132 -20.28 -14.79 -13.98
CA PRO A 132 -20.37 -13.33 -13.92
C PRO A 132 -19.08 -12.67 -13.41
N ALA A 133 -18.30 -13.35 -12.58
CA ALA A 133 -17.03 -12.84 -12.07
C ALA A 133 -16.01 -12.60 -13.20
N LEU A 134 -16.13 -13.28 -14.36
CA LEU A 134 -15.25 -13.05 -15.51
C LEU A 134 -15.53 -11.68 -16.15
N ILE A 135 -16.80 -11.29 -16.21
CA ILE A 135 -17.21 -9.98 -16.71
C ILE A 135 -16.67 -8.90 -15.76
N GLU A 136 -16.85 -9.08 -14.46
CA GLU A 136 -16.35 -8.14 -13.46
C GLU A 136 -14.81 -8.00 -13.51
N CYS A 137 -14.11 -9.13 -13.58
CA CYS A 137 -12.66 -9.16 -13.79
C CYS A 137 -12.24 -8.46 -15.09
N PHE A 138 -12.97 -8.67 -16.18
CA PHE A 138 -12.71 -7.98 -17.45
C PHE A 138 -12.88 -6.47 -17.31
N GLU A 139 -14.03 -5.99 -16.81
CA GLU A 139 -14.32 -4.57 -16.69
C GLU A 139 -13.29 -3.85 -15.81
N MET A 140 -12.97 -4.41 -14.63
CA MET A 140 -11.96 -3.81 -13.74
C MET A 140 -10.56 -3.83 -14.34
N ALA A 141 -10.15 -4.94 -14.96
CA ALA A 141 -8.87 -4.99 -15.66
C ALA A 141 -8.82 -3.99 -16.83
N ALA A 142 -9.95 -3.75 -17.50
CA ALA A 142 -10.08 -2.80 -18.58
C ALA A 142 -10.09 -1.33 -18.10
N ASP A 143 -10.54 -1.07 -16.87
CA ASP A 143 -10.45 0.24 -16.20
C ASP A 143 -9.03 0.55 -15.71
N ASP A 144 -8.30 -0.45 -15.20
CA ASP A 144 -6.90 -0.30 -14.75
C ASP A 144 -5.89 -0.24 -15.92
N PHE A 145 -6.16 -0.96 -17.00
CA PHE A 145 -5.26 -1.01 -18.16
C PHE A 145 -5.24 0.33 -18.91
N SER A 146 -4.04 0.86 -19.19
CA SER A 146 -3.87 2.17 -19.82
C SER A 146 -4.33 2.26 -21.28
N GLY A 147 -4.59 1.12 -21.93
CA GLY A 147 -5.06 1.04 -23.30
C GLY A 147 -6.46 0.42 -23.38
N ASN A 148 -6.85 0.01 -24.58
CA ASN A 148 -8.05 -0.81 -24.74
C ASN A 148 -7.67 -2.29 -24.73
N ILE A 149 -8.47 -3.10 -24.05
CA ILE A 149 -8.41 -4.56 -24.16
C ILE A 149 -9.63 -5.07 -24.90
N GLU A 150 -9.43 -6.16 -25.62
CA GLU A 150 -10.52 -6.89 -26.25
C GLU A 150 -10.57 -8.32 -25.70
N MET A 151 -11.79 -8.79 -25.52
CA MET A 151 -12.09 -10.19 -25.29
C MET A 151 -12.15 -10.87 -26.66
N MET A 152 -11.38 -11.94 -26.85
CA MET A 152 -11.43 -12.66 -28.12
C MET A 152 -12.81 -13.29 -28.29
N ARG A 153 -13.44 -13.06 -29.44
CA ARG A 153 -14.80 -13.56 -29.72
C ARG A 153 -14.92 -15.08 -29.50
N GLY A 154 -15.95 -15.50 -28.78
CA GLY A 154 -16.19 -16.92 -28.48
C GLY A 154 -15.06 -17.55 -27.65
N SER A 155 -14.32 -16.72 -26.91
CA SER A 155 -13.33 -17.19 -25.94
C SER A 155 -13.90 -17.34 -24.55
N VAL A 156 -15.16 -16.99 -24.26
CA VAL A 156 -15.70 -17.24 -22.91
C VAL A 156 -16.35 -18.60 -22.80
N TYR A 157 -17.31 -18.87 -23.69
CA TYR A 157 -17.96 -20.16 -23.78
C TYR A 157 -17.69 -20.81 -25.14
N ARG A 158 -17.30 -22.09 -25.10
CA ARG A 158 -17.24 -22.96 -26.28
C ARG A 158 -18.08 -24.19 -26.02
N THR A 159 -18.98 -24.50 -26.95
CA THR A 159 -19.63 -25.81 -26.92
C THR A 159 -18.61 -26.92 -27.15
N ARG A 160 -18.96 -28.15 -26.76
CA ARG A 160 -18.06 -29.30 -26.86
C ARG A 160 -17.50 -29.50 -28.27
N SER A 161 -18.36 -29.46 -29.29
CA SER A 161 -17.92 -29.57 -30.70
C SER A 161 -16.98 -28.44 -31.12
N SER A 162 -17.28 -27.19 -30.74
CA SER A 162 -16.44 -26.03 -31.03
C SER A 162 -15.07 -26.14 -30.34
N ASN A 163 -15.05 -26.55 -29.07
CA ASN A 163 -13.82 -26.68 -28.31
C ASN A 163 -12.90 -27.78 -28.88
N PHE A 164 -13.48 -28.90 -29.34
CA PHE A 164 -12.73 -29.96 -30.04
C PHE A 164 -12.18 -29.52 -31.39
N LEU A 165 -12.95 -28.79 -32.20
CA LEU A 165 -12.51 -28.27 -33.50
C LEU A 165 -11.28 -27.35 -33.36
N HIS A 166 -11.13 -26.70 -32.21
CA HIS A 166 -9.95 -25.91 -31.85
C HIS A 166 -8.82 -26.75 -31.21
N ASN A 167 -8.73 -28.03 -31.55
CA ASN A 167 -7.67 -28.97 -31.16
C ASN A 167 -7.37 -28.95 -29.66
N LEU A 168 -8.36 -29.29 -28.86
CA LEU A 168 -8.26 -29.35 -27.40
C LEU A 168 -7.02 -30.13 -26.90
N ASP A 169 -6.65 -31.21 -27.58
CA ASP A 169 -5.50 -32.03 -27.20
C ASP A 169 -4.16 -31.33 -27.35
N LEU A 170 -4.06 -30.34 -28.25
CA LEU A 170 -2.88 -29.51 -28.46
C LEU A 170 -2.78 -28.34 -27.48
N ARG A 171 -3.81 -28.10 -26.66
CA ARG A 171 -3.81 -27.02 -25.68
C ARG A 171 -2.98 -27.36 -24.46
N HIS A 172 -2.56 -26.30 -23.77
CA HIS A 172 -1.88 -26.45 -22.50
C HIS A 172 -2.78 -27.21 -21.50
N PRO A 173 -2.26 -28.17 -20.71
CA PRO A 173 -3.07 -28.98 -19.80
C PRO A 173 -3.92 -28.18 -18.81
N GLN A 174 -3.44 -26.99 -18.43
CA GLN A 174 -4.14 -26.08 -17.50
C GLN A 174 -5.35 -25.36 -18.12
N GLU A 175 -5.53 -25.43 -19.45
CA GLU A 175 -6.56 -24.70 -20.21
C GLU A 175 -7.62 -25.63 -20.79
N LYS A 176 -7.41 -26.95 -20.68
CA LYS A 176 -8.35 -27.94 -21.21
C LYS A 176 -9.69 -27.79 -20.51
N TRP A 177 -10.77 -27.94 -21.28
CA TRP A 177 -12.17 -28.00 -20.81
C TRP A 177 -12.78 -26.71 -20.24
N ARG A 178 -11.98 -25.75 -19.77
CA ARG A 178 -12.47 -24.54 -19.06
C ARG A 178 -13.36 -23.62 -19.90
N PHE A 179 -13.17 -23.58 -21.21
CA PHE A 179 -14.08 -22.87 -22.12
C PHE A 179 -15.48 -23.52 -22.17
N GLU A 180 -15.60 -24.83 -21.93
CA GLU A 180 -16.90 -25.53 -21.89
C GLU A 180 -17.65 -25.28 -20.58
N THR A 181 -17.00 -24.69 -19.58
CA THR A 181 -17.64 -24.37 -18.29
C THR A 181 -18.10 -22.92 -18.20
N GLY A 182 -17.68 -22.06 -19.14
CA GLY A 182 -17.95 -20.62 -19.09
C GLY A 182 -17.11 -19.88 -18.03
N GLN A 183 -15.98 -20.47 -17.62
CA GLN A 183 -15.10 -19.96 -16.56
C GLN A 183 -13.70 -19.59 -17.06
N ALA A 184 -13.50 -19.51 -18.38
CA ALA A 184 -12.28 -19.01 -18.99
C ALA A 184 -12.57 -17.87 -19.96
N MET A 185 -11.57 -17.04 -20.26
CA MET A 185 -11.58 -16.04 -21.32
C MET A 185 -10.19 -15.83 -21.89
N CYS A 186 -10.10 -15.35 -23.13
CA CYS A 186 -8.84 -14.90 -23.74
C CYS A 186 -8.88 -13.38 -23.93
N LEU A 187 -7.91 -12.69 -23.34
CA LEU A 187 -7.79 -11.24 -23.42
C LEU A 187 -6.53 -10.84 -24.19
N ARG A 188 -6.63 -9.78 -25.00
CA ARG A 188 -5.45 -9.18 -25.64
C ARG A 188 -5.57 -7.66 -25.69
N PRO A 189 -4.45 -6.92 -25.69
CA PRO A 189 -4.48 -5.49 -25.91
C PRO A 189 -4.83 -5.18 -27.36
N VAL A 190 -5.62 -4.12 -27.57
CA VAL A 190 -5.99 -3.65 -28.91
C VAL A 190 -4.80 -2.90 -29.53
N GLY A 191 -4.44 -3.25 -30.76
CA GLY A 191 -3.43 -2.54 -31.56
C GLY A 191 -1.98 -2.99 -31.37
N SER A 192 -1.60 -3.54 -30.21
CA SER A 192 -0.29 -4.17 -30.00
C SER A 192 -0.39 -5.37 -29.06
N SER A 193 0.19 -6.50 -29.45
CA SER A 193 0.35 -7.69 -28.63
C SER A 193 1.81 -7.98 -28.31
N ASP A 194 2.66 -6.94 -28.28
CA ASP A 194 4.04 -7.11 -27.85
C ASP A 194 4.16 -7.51 -26.36
N ASN A 195 5.35 -8.01 -26.00
CA ASN A 195 5.64 -8.46 -24.63
C ASN A 195 5.37 -7.40 -23.55
N SER A 196 5.52 -6.12 -23.86
CA SER A 196 5.34 -5.04 -22.89
C SER A 196 3.86 -4.75 -22.62
N HIS A 197 3.03 -4.78 -23.67
CA HIS A 197 1.58 -4.61 -23.56
C HIS A 197 0.94 -5.82 -22.90
N LEU A 198 1.39 -7.04 -23.24
CA LEU A 198 0.94 -8.27 -22.59
C LEU A 198 1.34 -8.32 -21.11
N LEU A 199 2.56 -7.91 -20.76
CA LEU A 199 2.96 -7.78 -19.35
C LEU A 199 2.12 -6.75 -18.61
N SER A 200 1.82 -5.61 -19.25
CA SER A 200 0.97 -4.57 -18.66
C SER A 200 -0.46 -5.07 -18.42
N LEU A 201 -1.05 -5.79 -19.38
CA LEU A 201 -2.36 -6.41 -19.21
C LEU A 201 -2.35 -7.49 -18.11
N ALA A 202 -1.32 -8.33 -18.07
CA ALA A 202 -1.16 -9.33 -17.01
C ALA A 202 -1.11 -8.69 -15.62
N ARG A 203 -0.46 -7.51 -15.48
CA ARG A 203 -0.45 -6.75 -14.23
C ARG A 203 -1.85 -6.28 -13.82
N SER A 204 -2.66 -5.79 -14.76
CA SER A 204 -4.04 -5.37 -14.48
C SER A 204 -4.89 -6.56 -14.05
N ILE A 205 -4.82 -7.69 -14.76
CA ILE A 205 -5.56 -8.91 -14.39
C ILE A 205 -5.14 -9.42 -13.00
N LEU A 206 -3.83 -9.52 -12.73
CA LEU A 206 -3.33 -9.96 -11.42
C LEU A 206 -3.68 -8.99 -10.28
N ARG A 207 -3.90 -7.70 -10.58
CA ARG A 207 -4.28 -6.70 -9.57
C ARG A 207 -5.76 -6.80 -9.23
N GLU A 208 -6.61 -6.84 -10.25
CA GLU A 208 -8.06 -6.63 -10.12
C GLU A 208 -8.85 -7.93 -9.91
N CYS A 209 -8.43 -9.03 -10.54
CA CYS A 209 -9.25 -10.25 -10.56
C CYS A 209 -9.13 -11.14 -9.31
N PRO A 210 -7.95 -11.32 -8.65
CA PRO A 210 -7.87 -12.21 -7.50
C PRO A 210 -8.77 -11.85 -6.31
N PRO A 211 -8.97 -10.58 -5.93
CA PRO A 211 -9.90 -10.22 -4.85
C PRO A 211 -11.32 -10.73 -5.07
N LEU A 212 -11.81 -10.69 -6.32
CA LEU A 212 -13.16 -11.13 -6.68
C LEU A 212 -13.41 -12.59 -6.36
N VAL A 213 -12.42 -13.43 -6.64
CA VAL A 213 -12.56 -14.89 -6.57
C VAL A 213 -12.13 -15.46 -5.23
N ARG A 214 -11.33 -14.71 -4.46
CA ARG A 214 -10.89 -15.12 -3.12
C ARG A 214 -12.04 -15.21 -2.11
N THR A 215 -13.05 -14.35 -2.23
CA THR A 215 -14.25 -14.38 -1.37
C THR A 215 -15.01 -15.70 -1.50
N GLU A 216 -14.94 -16.32 -2.69
CA GLU A 216 -15.60 -17.60 -3.00
C GLU A 216 -14.66 -18.81 -2.89
N MET A 217 -13.48 -18.64 -2.28
CA MET A 217 -12.44 -19.68 -2.16
C MET A 217 -11.99 -20.25 -3.53
N ARG A 218 -12.02 -19.40 -4.56
CA ARG A 218 -11.55 -19.70 -5.91
C ARG A 218 -10.21 -19.02 -6.18
N GLY A 219 -9.48 -19.59 -7.13
CA GLY A 219 -8.19 -19.10 -7.61
C GLY A 219 -8.29 -18.61 -9.04
N LEU A 220 -7.27 -17.85 -9.43
CA LEU A 220 -7.06 -17.31 -10.77
C LEU A 220 -6.01 -18.15 -11.50
N GLY A 221 -6.34 -18.65 -12.69
CA GLY A 221 -5.36 -19.15 -13.64
C GLY A 221 -5.02 -18.08 -14.69
N LEU A 222 -3.73 -17.95 -15.02
CA LEU A 222 -3.23 -17.03 -16.03
C LEU A 222 -2.21 -17.74 -16.94
N GLY A 223 -2.61 -18.00 -18.18
CA GLY A 223 -1.76 -18.58 -19.22
C GLY A 223 -1.14 -17.50 -20.09
N CYS A 224 0.19 -17.44 -20.14
CA CYS A 224 0.90 -16.50 -21.01
C CYS A 224 1.08 -17.08 -22.41
N HIS A 225 0.35 -16.56 -23.40
CA HIS A 225 0.55 -16.87 -24.82
C HIS A 225 1.33 -15.76 -25.50
N SER A 226 1.84 -16.01 -26.71
CA SER A 226 2.66 -15.04 -27.45
C SER A 226 1.91 -13.80 -27.93
N ASP A 227 0.57 -13.87 -28.03
CA ASP A 227 -0.29 -12.85 -28.62
C ASP A 227 -1.51 -12.48 -27.75
N HIS A 228 -1.77 -13.23 -26.68
CA HIS A 228 -2.89 -13.02 -25.76
C HIS A 228 -2.60 -13.59 -24.36
N LEU A 229 -3.50 -13.33 -23.42
CA LEU A 229 -3.52 -13.92 -22.09
C LEU A 229 -4.77 -14.79 -21.95
N TYR A 230 -4.57 -16.03 -21.52
CA TYR A 230 -5.64 -16.90 -21.06
C TYR A 230 -5.92 -16.61 -19.59
N VAL A 231 -7.18 -16.43 -19.22
CA VAL A 231 -7.62 -16.22 -17.84
C VAL A 231 -8.70 -17.24 -17.52
N ASP A 232 -8.61 -17.89 -16.36
CA ASP A 232 -9.74 -18.67 -15.84
C ASP A 232 -9.88 -18.58 -14.33
N PHE A 233 -11.04 -19.04 -13.86
CA PHE A 233 -11.27 -19.29 -12.46
C PHE A 233 -11.35 -20.78 -12.20
N ARG A 234 -10.73 -21.17 -11.10
CA ARG A 234 -10.53 -22.57 -10.73
C ARG A 234 -10.63 -22.75 -9.23
N PRO A 235 -10.96 -23.94 -8.73
CA PRO A 235 -10.92 -24.21 -7.30
C PRO A 235 -9.51 -23.99 -6.72
N VAL A 236 -9.45 -23.46 -5.51
CA VAL A 236 -8.21 -23.47 -4.72
C VAL A 236 -8.02 -24.86 -4.14
N THR A 237 -6.81 -25.41 -4.23
CA THR A 237 -6.50 -26.69 -3.60
C THR A 237 -6.48 -26.52 -2.08
N PRO A 238 -7.28 -27.30 -1.31
CA PRO A 238 -7.26 -27.26 0.15
C PRO A 238 -5.83 -27.45 0.70
N GLY A 239 -5.43 -26.62 1.66
CA GLY A 239 -4.08 -26.58 2.23
C GLY A 239 -3.04 -25.80 1.40
N TYR A 240 -3.43 -25.29 0.23
CA TYR A 240 -2.58 -24.46 -0.64
C TYR A 240 -3.22 -23.11 -0.95
N GLU A 241 -4.03 -22.57 -0.02
CA GLU A 241 -4.83 -21.35 -0.21
C GLU A 241 -3.99 -20.11 -0.54
N ARG A 242 -2.74 -20.10 -0.11
CA ARG A 242 -1.77 -19.05 -0.48
C ARG A 242 -1.42 -19.03 -1.98
N HIS A 243 -1.62 -20.14 -2.70
CA HIS A 243 -1.39 -20.25 -4.15
C HIS A 243 -2.69 -20.03 -4.93
N TYR A 244 -3.42 -18.99 -4.58
CA TYR A 244 -4.68 -18.60 -5.23
C TYR A 244 -4.48 -18.02 -6.64
N VAL A 245 -3.24 -17.83 -7.09
CA VAL A 245 -2.91 -17.51 -8.48
C VAL A 245 -1.98 -18.59 -9.03
N THR A 246 -2.30 -19.12 -10.21
CA THR A 246 -1.46 -20.05 -10.96
C THR A 246 -1.08 -19.44 -12.30
N VAL A 247 0.21 -19.33 -12.61
CA VAL A 247 0.71 -18.80 -13.89
C VAL A 247 1.48 -19.89 -14.63
N TRP A 248 1.29 -19.99 -15.95
CA TRP A 248 2.08 -20.89 -16.81
C TRP A 248 2.46 -20.22 -18.13
N LYS A 249 3.60 -20.63 -18.70
CA LYS A 249 4.07 -20.19 -20.01
C LYS A 249 3.55 -21.14 -21.10
N VAL A 250 3.00 -20.58 -22.17
CA VAL A 250 2.68 -21.32 -23.39
C VAL A 250 3.58 -20.84 -24.53
N GLY A 251 4.19 -21.78 -25.25
CA GLY A 251 5.11 -21.46 -26.35
C GLY A 251 6.30 -20.60 -25.90
N ASP A 252 6.63 -19.56 -26.67
CA ASP A 252 7.76 -18.66 -26.39
C ASP A 252 7.37 -17.26 -25.87
N ALA A 253 6.35 -17.19 -25.00
CA ALA A 253 5.94 -15.94 -24.35
C ALA A 253 7.02 -15.41 -23.37
N ALA A 254 7.95 -14.59 -23.87
CA ALA A 254 9.12 -14.12 -23.10
C ALA A 254 8.73 -13.31 -21.85
N TYR A 255 7.65 -12.53 -21.91
CA TYR A 255 7.16 -11.74 -20.77
C TYR A 255 6.65 -12.59 -19.59
N CYS A 256 6.37 -13.88 -19.81
CA CYS A 256 5.76 -14.72 -18.79
C CYS A 256 6.64 -14.90 -17.55
N GLN A 257 7.96 -14.83 -17.70
CA GLN A 257 8.87 -14.90 -16.55
C GLN A 257 8.66 -13.72 -15.59
N ASP A 258 8.35 -12.54 -16.12
CA ASP A 258 8.02 -11.37 -15.31
C ASP A 258 6.66 -11.54 -14.63
N VAL A 259 5.68 -12.17 -15.29
CA VAL A 259 4.37 -12.50 -14.71
C VAL A 259 4.51 -13.51 -13.56
N ILE A 260 5.36 -14.53 -13.71
CA ILE A 260 5.69 -15.49 -12.64
C ILE A 260 6.38 -14.77 -11.47
N ASN A 261 7.23 -13.78 -11.74
CA ASN A 261 7.86 -12.98 -10.68
C ASN A 261 6.82 -12.12 -9.93
N LEU A 262 5.80 -11.59 -10.62
CA LEU A 262 4.68 -10.87 -10.00
C LEU A 262 3.83 -11.81 -9.14
N GLN A 263 3.47 -12.98 -9.67
CA GLN A 263 2.77 -14.03 -8.93
C GLN A 263 3.52 -14.39 -7.64
N ARG A 264 4.84 -14.57 -7.71
CA ARG A 264 5.66 -14.85 -6.51
C ARG A 264 5.55 -13.73 -5.48
N GLN A 265 5.63 -12.46 -5.92
CA GLN A 265 5.45 -11.31 -5.02
C GLN A 265 4.08 -11.31 -4.35
N MET A 266 3.02 -11.74 -5.03
CA MET A 266 1.68 -11.86 -4.44
C MET A 266 1.58 -12.97 -3.39
N ILE A 267 2.23 -14.12 -3.66
CA ILE A 267 2.16 -15.30 -2.78
C ILE A 267 3.02 -15.10 -1.53
N GLU A 268 4.22 -14.52 -1.71
CA GLU A 268 5.16 -14.30 -0.61
C GLU A 268 4.80 -13.03 0.18
N GLY A 269 4.37 -11.98 -0.52
CA GLY A 269 4.12 -10.66 0.03
C GLY A 269 2.78 -10.48 0.74
N GLY A 270 2.48 -9.23 1.04
CA GLY A 270 1.21 -8.81 1.62
C GLY A 270 0.15 -8.46 0.57
N PRO A 271 -0.83 -7.59 0.91
CA PRO A 271 -1.85 -7.13 -0.03
C PRO A 271 -1.27 -6.58 -1.34
N VAL A 272 -1.99 -6.80 -2.45
CA VAL A 272 -1.66 -6.23 -3.76
C VAL A 272 -2.01 -4.74 -3.76
N ILE A 273 -1.17 -3.91 -4.37
CA ILE A 273 -1.46 -2.48 -4.52
C ILE A 273 -2.52 -2.30 -5.61
N GLN A 274 -3.69 -1.79 -5.22
CA GLN A 274 -4.94 -1.82 -6.00
C GLN A 274 -5.55 -0.44 -6.23
N SER A 275 -4.82 0.62 -5.94
CA SER A 275 -5.35 1.96 -6.17
C SER A 275 -5.34 2.30 -7.66
N MET A 276 -6.42 2.94 -8.13
CA MET A 276 -6.48 3.42 -9.52
C MET A 276 -5.37 4.44 -9.80
N PRO A 277 -4.55 4.26 -10.85
CA PRO A 277 -3.47 5.18 -11.17
C PRO A 277 -3.92 6.63 -11.34
N SER A 278 -5.07 6.86 -12.00
CA SER A 278 -5.64 8.19 -12.25
C SER A 278 -5.93 8.98 -10.96
N ILE A 279 -6.25 8.29 -9.87
CA ILE A 279 -6.57 8.88 -8.57
C ILE A 279 -5.31 8.97 -7.71
N ALA A 280 -4.60 7.85 -7.56
CA ALA A 280 -3.52 7.73 -6.58
C ALA A 280 -2.17 8.29 -7.05
N CYS A 281 -1.95 8.36 -8.37
CA CYS A 281 -0.71 8.87 -8.96
C CYS A 281 -0.79 10.36 -9.33
N GLY A 282 -1.89 11.04 -9.04
CA GLY A 282 -2.01 12.48 -9.18
C GLY A 282 -0.88 13.22 -8.45
N GLY A 283 -0.37 14.29 -9.06
CA GLY A 283 0.81 14.99 -8.60
C GLY A 283 0.63 15.56 -7.18
N ARG A 284 1.30 14.98 -6.19
CA ARG A 284 1.36 15.47 -4.80
C ARG A 284 2.20 16.76 -4.64
N GLY A 285 2.45 17.49 -5.74
CA GLY A 285 3.39 18.61 -5.77
C GLY A 285 4.85 18.22 -5.51
N LEU A 286 5.18 16.92 -5.52
CA LEU A 286 6.54 16.41 -5.35
C LEU A 286 7.25 16.28 -6.69
N ASP A 287 8.56 16.56 -6.67
CA ASP A 287 9.40 16.37 -7.84
C ASP A 287 9.51 14.88 -8.19
N PRO A 288 9.70 14.54 -9.48
CA PRO A 288 9.93 13.16 -9.89
C PRO A 288 11.05 12.47 -9.11
N GLY A 289 10.79 11.26 -8.63
CA GLY A 289 11.70 10.48 -7.80
C GLY A 289 11.61 10.76 -6.30
N LEU A 290 10.61 11.53 -5.83
CA LEU A 290 10.27 11.75 -4.43
C LEU A 290 8.91 11.16 -4.03
N GLU A 291 8.24 10.44 -4.93
CA GLU A 291 6.86 9.96 -4.76
C GLU A 291 6.71 8.95 -3.62
N PHE A 292 7.82 8.34 -3.19
CA PHE A 292 7.86 7.44 -2.05
C PHE A 292 7.73 8.16 -0.71
N LEU A 293 8.00 9.48 -0.65
CA LEU A 293 7.91 10.22 0.60
C LEU A 293 6.46 10.22 1.10
N SER A 294 6.33 9.75 2.34
CA SER A 294 5.07 9.71 3.05
C SER A 294 5.01 10.89 4.00
N PHE A 295 4.02 11.75 3.80
CA PHE A 295 3.68 12.80 4.74
C PHE A 295 2.61 12.25 5.67
N GLN A 296 2.88 12.26 6.97
CA GLN A 296 1.80 12.08 7.93
C GLN A 296 1.13 13.43 8.11
N TYR A 297 -0.18 13.45 7.92
CA TYR A 297 -1.00 14.54 8.41
C TYR A 297 -1.46 14.19 9.83
N GLY A 298 -0.81 14.75 10.84
CA GLY A 298 -1.13 14.47 12.24
C GLY A 298 -2.43 15.15 12.66
N GLN A 299 -3.20 14.54 13.58
CA GLN A 299 -4.23 15.28 14.30
C GLN A 299 -3.59 16.26 15.29
N GLN A 300 -4.20 17.44 15.38
CA GLN A 300 -3.81 18.60 16.18
C GLN A 300 -3.35 18.23 17.60
N GLY A 301 -2.03 18.15 17.82
CA GLY A 301 -1.45 18.03 19.15
C GLY A 301 -0.50 19.20 19.41
N HIS A 302 -0.95 20.17 20.20
CA HIS A 302 -0.13 21.24 20.81
C HIS A 302 0.69 22.14 19.89
N CYS A 303 0.20 22.45 18.68
CA CYS A 303 0.83 23.49 17.88
C CYS A 303 0.42 24.88 18.39
N GLN A 304 1.38 25.67 18.86
CA GLN A 304 1.13 27.08 19.19
C GLN A 304 1.22 27.90 17.92
N VAL A 305 0.05 28.26 17.38
CA VAL A 305 -0.06 29.12 16.18
C VAL A 305 0.10 30.59 16.57
N SER A 306 -0.31 30.97 17.78
CA SER A 306 0.02 32.26 18.38
C SER A 306 1.53 32.30 18.61
N ASP A 307 2.20 33.34 18.12
CA ASP A 307 3.66 33.59 18.22
C ASP A 307 4.56 32.99 17.12
N GLN A 308 4.01 32.35 16.08
CA GLN A 308 4.85 31.89 14.96
C GLN A 308 5.50 33.04 14.20
N ASP A 309 4.77 34.12 13.92
CA ASP A 309 5.32 35.27 13.18
C ASP A 309 6.42 35.98 13.96
N THR A 310 6.21 36.20 15.27
CA THR A 310 7.20 36.82 16.16
C THR A 310 8.43 35.93 16.29
N PHE A 311 8.26 34.63 16.46
CA PHE A 311 9.35 33.65 16.43
C PHE A 311 10.11 33.69 15.09
N CYS A 312 9.40 33.64 13.97
CA CYS A 312 10.00 33.55 12.64
C CYS A 312 10.80 34.81 12.27
N GLN A 313 10.32 35.98 12.69
CA GLN A 313 11.05 37.24 12.56
C GLN A 313 12.28 37.27 13.47
N ALA A 314 12.13 36.96 14.77
CA ALA A 314 13.21 37.01 15.75
C ALA A 314 14.32 35.98 15.47
N SER A 315 13.96 34.79 14.96
CA SER A 315 14.90 33.70 14.68
C SER A 315 15.56 33.82 13.30
N ARG A 316 15.11 34.71 12.40
CA ARG A 316 15.52 34.72 10.98
C ARG A 316 17.02 34.76 10.79
N GLN A 317 17.72 35.70 11.43
CA GLN A 317 19.18 35.86 11.27
C GLN A 317 19.94 34.61 11.75
N VAL A 318 19.44 33.96 12.80
CA VAL A 318 20.05 32.73 13.32
C VAL A 318 19.78 31.54 12.40
N ARG A 319 18.59 31.47 11.80
CA ARG A 319 18.26 30.46 10.76
C ARG A 319 19.13 30.64 9.52
N GLU A 320 19.40 31.87 9.09
CA GLU A 320 20.32 32.16 7.97
C GLU A 320 21.74 31.69 8.29
N LYS A 321 22.25 31.97 9.50
CA LYS A 321 23.56 31.49 9.95
C LYS A 321 23.62 29.95 10.01
N ALA A 322 22.56 29.31 10.48
CA ALA A 322 22.45 27.85 10.52
C ALA A 322 22.42 27.24 9.10
N ALA A 323 21.71 27.91 8.17
CA ALA A 323 21.65 27.53 6.76
C ALA A 323 23.02 27.65 6.08
N ASP A 324 23.76 28.74 6.28
CA ASP A 324 25.11 28.92 5.73
C ASP A 324 26.09 27.87 6.29
N SER A 325 25.97 27.57 7.58
CA SER A 325 26.80 26.55 8.25
C SER A 325 26.51 25.15 7.70
N LEU A 326 25.23 24.78 7.55
CA LEU A 326 24.84 23.51 6.95
C LEU A 326 25.29 23.42 5.49
N GLN A 327 25.12 24.48 4.71
CA GLN A 327 25.57 24.53 3.32
C GLN A 327 27.07 24.24 3.24
N ALA A 328 27.89 24.92 4.04
CA ALA A 328 29.34 24.70 4.07
C ALA A 328 29.67 23.23 4.40
N LEU A 329 29.01 22.68 5.42
CA LEU A 329 29.18 21.30 5.85
C LEU A 329 28.81 20.29 4.75
N LEU A 330 27.64 20.43 4.13
CA LEU A 330 27.18 19.55 3.05
C LEU A 330 28.13 19.58 1.86
N THR A 331 28.57 20.77 1.43
CA THR A 331 29.50 20.88 0.30
C THR A 331 30.88 20.29 0.59
N SER A 332 31.38 20.43 1.82
CA SER A 332 32.63 19.79 2.25
C SER A 332 32.50 18.27 2.30
N ALA A 333 31.37 17.76 2.78
CA ALA A 333 31.14 16.32 2.94
C ALA A 333 30.78 15.60 1.63
N ALA A 334 30.25 16.31 0.63
CA ALA A 334 29.82 15.71 -0.64
C ALA A 334 30.98 15.13 -1.47
N GLY A 335 32.22 15.56 -1.22
CA GLY A 335 33.39 15.23 -2.03
C GLY A 335 33.70 16.28 -3.10
N HIS A 336 34.97 16.37 -3.48
CA HIS A 336 35.50 17.46 -4.30
C HIS A 336 34.71 17.64 -5.61
N GLY A 337 34.18 18.86 -5.83
CA GLY A 337 33.49 19.26 -7.05
C GLY A 337 32.10 18.65 -7.27
N ARG A 338 31.60 17.77 -6.38
CA ARG A 338 30.34 17.06 -6.59
C ARG A 338 29.10 17.88 -6.26
N LEU A 339 29.21 18.76 -5.27
CA LEU A 339 28.14 19.65 -4.84
C LEU A 339 28.68 21.07 -4.62
N PRO A 340 28.67 21.93 -5.67
CA PRO A 340 29.05 23.32 -5.54
C PRO A 340 28.10 24.11 -4.62
N ARG A 341 28.63 25.14 -3.94
CA ARG A 341 27.83 25.96 -3.00
C ARG A 341 26.59 26.58 -3.63
N TYR A 342 26.74 27.15 -4.82
CA TYR A 342 25.65 27.81 -5.56
C TYR A 342 24.53 26.83 -5.95
N ASP A 343 24.82 25.53 -6.02
CA ASP A 343 23.86 24.51 -6.44
C ASP A 343 22.93 24.10 -5.27
N ILE A 344 23.40 24.12 -4.02
CA ILE A 344 22.63 23.65 -2.86
C ILE A 344 22.04 24.78 -2.01
N ILE A 345 22.62 25.99 -2.06
CA ILE A 345 22.23 27.09 -1.16
C ILE A 345 20.74 27.47 -1.25
N GLY A 346 20.17 27.44 -2.46
CA GLY A 346 18.74 27.71 -2.66
C GLY A 346 17.85 26.74 -1.88
N GLU A 347 18.15 25.44 -1.95
CA GLU A 347 17.40 24.40 -1.23
C GLU A 347 17.61 24.48 0.28
N VAL A 348 18.82 24.81 0.73
CA VAL A 348 19.13 25.01 2.15
C VAL A 348 18.31 26.17 2.73
N ARG A 349 18.27 27.31 2.03
CA ARG A 349 17.48 28.48 2.45
C ARG A 349 15.98 28.20 2.39
N ALA A 350 15.50 27.54 1.33
CA ALA A 350 14.09 27.19 1.18
C ALA A 350 13.60 26.27 2.31
N CYS A 351 14.42 25.31 2.76
CA CYS A 351 14.08 24.38 3.85
C CYS A 351 14.16 25.02 5.25
N LEU A 352 15.16 25.85 5.52
CA LEU A 352 15.47 26.33 6.88
C LEU A 352 15.04 27.78 7.18
N VAL A 353 14.98 28.62 6.14
CA VAL A 353 14.83 30.07 6.27
C VAL A 353 13.50 30.56 5.71
N ASP A 354 13.19 30.22 4.46
CA ASP A 354 12.08 30.87 3.74
C ASP A 354 10.72 30.33 4.19
N VAL A 355 10.66 29.03 4.52
CA VAL A 355 9.47 28.39 5.10
C VAL A 355 9.66 28.22 6.61
N CYS A 356 8.98 29.08 7.39
CA CYS A 356 9.06 29.10 8.84
C CYS A 356 7.68 28.95 9.47
N GLY A 357 7.62 28.24 10.59
CA GLY A 357 6.38 27.99 11.32
C GLY A 357 5.72 26.68 10.93
N GLY A 358 4.41 26.62 11.12
CA GLY A 358 3.59 25.46 10.82
C GLY A 358 3.60 24.41 11.92
N CYS A 359 2.74 23.41 11.76
CA CYS A 359 2.55 22.34 12.73
C CYS A 359 3.00 21.02 12.11
N PRO A 360 3.62 20.10 12.87
CA PRO A 360 3.99 18.80 12.34
C PRO A 360 2.79 18.11 11.71
N GLY A 361 2.89 17.84 10.41
CA GLY A 361 1.84 17.19 9.65
C GLY A 361 0.54 17.99 9.45
N VAL A 362 0.50 19.31 9.63
CA VAL A 362 -0.72 20.08 9.35
C VAL A 362 -0.42 21.40 8.67
N GLY A 363 -1.20 21.69 7.63
CA GLY A 363 -1.25 22.99 6.98
C GLY A 363 -0.19 23.18 5.90
N HIS A 364 -0.49 24.13 5.01
CA HIS A 364 0.29 24.41 3.80
C HIS A 364 1.76 24.79 4.10
N VAL A 365 2.05 25.42 5.24
CA VAL A 365 3.43 25.77 5.63
C VAL A 365 4.28 24.52 5.85
N PHE A 366 3.76 23.54 6.60
CA PHE A 366 4.50 22.30 6.85
C PHE A 366 4.63 21.45 5.59
N GLU A 367 3.58 21.41 4.74
CA GLU A 367 3.65 20.76 3.43
C GLU A 367 4.77 21.35 2.56
N GLN A 368 4.83 22.68 2.44
CA GLN A 368 5.91 23.35 1.71
C GLN A 368 7.29 23.02 2.30
N LYS A 369 7.39 22.95 3.63
CA LYS A 369 8.63 22.59 4.32
C LYS A 369 9.06 21.16 4.02
N MET A 370 8.12 20.20 3.99
CA MET A 370 8.40 18.83 3.56
C MET A 370 8.97 18.82 2.14
N VAL A 371 8.35 19.54 1.20
CA VAL A 371 8.81 19.58 -0.19
C VAL A 371 10.20 20.19 -0.33
N THR A 372 10.44 21.36 0.26
CA THR A 372 11.75 22.05 0.14
C THR A 372 12.86 21.29 0.87
N CYS A 373 12.58 20.73 2.04
CA CYS A 373 13.56 19.89 2.74
C CYS A 373 13.80 18.55 2.03
N ALA A 374 12.79 17.99 1.36
CA ALA A 374 12.97 16.79 0.55
C ALA A 374 13.90 17.03 -0.64
N ARG A 375 13.74 18.16 -1.34
CA ARG A 375 14.65 18.59 -2.41
C ARG A 375 16.08 18.74 -1.90
N LEU A 376 16.27 19.39 -0.74
CA LEU A 376 17.57 19.53 -0.11
C LEU A 376 18.23 18.17 0.15
N VAL A 377 17.55 17.27 0.86
CA VAL A 377 18.11 15.95 1.21
C VAL A 377 18.39 15.15 -0.06
N ARG A 378 17.45 15.11 -1.00
CA ARG A 378 17.60 14.40 -2.27
C ARG A 378 18.79 14.91 -3.07
N LYS A 379 18.95 16.23 -3.17
CA LYS A 379 20.05 16.85 -3.91
C LYS A 379 21.39 16.54 -3.29
N TYR A 380 21.50 16.57 -1.97
CA TYR A 380 22.72 16.13 -1.28
C TYR A 380 23.00 14.64 -1.53
N VAL A 381 22.03 13.78 -1.26
CA VAL A 381 22.18 12.32 -1.36
C VAL A 381 22.52 11.87 -2.79
N THR A 382 21.96 12.50 -3.81
CA THR A 382 22.25 12.14 -5.21
C THR A 382 23.63 12.61 -5.69
N ARG A 383 24.19 13.66 -5.08
CA ARG A 383 25.48 14.25 -5.51
C ARG A 383 26.66 13.77 -4.66
N ALA A 384 26.45 13.53 -3.37
CA ALA A 384 27.49 13.10 -2.46
C ALA A 384 28.16 11.80 -2.93
N ALA A 385 29.47 11.67 -2.70
CA ALA A 385 30.22 10.48 -3.09
C ALA A 385 29.78 9.21 -2.32
N SER A 386 29.47 9.36 -1.03
CA SER A 386 29.02 8.27 -0.16
C SER A 386 28.05 8.83 0.90
N PRO A 387 26.78 9.13 0.51
CA PRO A 387 25.78 9.65 1.45
C PRO A 387 25.37 8.61 2.50
N PHE A 388 25.34 7.35 2.08
CA PHE A 388 25.03 6.19 2.89
C PHE A 388 26.13 5.13 2.67
N PRO A 389 26.40 4.27 3.68
CA PRO A 389 27.20 3.07 3.47
C PRO A 389 26.46 2.07 2.56
N ASP A 390 27.05 0.91 2.30
CA ASP A 390 26.30 -0.18 1.68
C ASP A 390 25.15 -0.62 2.60
N LEU A 391 23.92 -0.57 2.07
CA LEU A 391 22.69 -0.82 2.79
C LEU A 391 22.12 -2.22 2.53
N ARG A 392 22.80 -3.05 1.73
CA ARG A 392 22.32 -4.36 1.31
C ARG A 392 22.35 -5.37 2.46
N ASN A 393 21.18 -5.88 2.85
CA ASN A 393 20.99 -6.88 3.92
C ASN A 393 21.46 -6.47 5.33
N VAL A 394 21.84 -5.22 5.53
CA VAL A 394 22.38 -4.71 6.81
C VAL A 394 21.57 -3.56 7.39
N THR A 395 20.51 -3.12 6.71
CA THR A 395 19.75 -1.95 7.16
C THR A 395 18.82 -2.29 8.33
N ALA A 396 18.79 -1.40 9.33
CA ALA A 396 17.90 -1.49 10.47
C ALA A 396 17.18 -0.17 10.80
N PHE A 397 15.95 -0.27 11.30
CA PHE A 397 15.16 0.86 11.79
C PHE A 397 14.65 0.60 13.21
N PHE A 398 14.55 1.66 13.99
CA PHE A 398 13.96 1.68 15.33
C PHE A 398 13.44 3.10 15.59
N ASN A 399 12.60 3.28 16.61
CA ASN A 399 12.11 4.60 16.98
C ASN A 399 13.26 5.45 17.58
N THR A 400 13.78 6.40 16.78
CA THR A 400 14.90 7.27 17.18
C THR A 400 14.52 8.29 18.25
N ASP A 401 13.23 8.59 18.42
CA ASP A 401 12.75 9.56 19.40
C ASP A 401 12.76 9.02 20.83
N THR A 402 12.82 7.69 20.99
CA THR A 402 12.96 7.05 22.30
C THR A 402 14.30 7.44 22.94
N ALA A 403 14.24 8.28 23.98
CA ALA A 403 15.42 8.74 24.71
C ALA A 403 16.15 7.60 25.46
N LEU A 404 15.38 6.62 25.96
CA LEU A 404 15.88 5.46 26.71
C LEU A 404 15.69 4.17 25.92
N SER A 405 16.31 4.08 24.74
CA SER A 405 16.16 2.90 23.88
C SER A 405 16.93 1.70 24.42
N THR A 406 16.27 0.54 24.49
CA THR A 406 16.85 -0.77 24.80
C THR A 406 17.33 -1.50 23.55
N VAL A 407 16.98 -1.03 22.34
CA VAL A 407 17.35 -1.68 21.05
C VAL A 407 18.35 -0.89 20.20
N HIS A 408 18.70 0.34 20.56
CA HIS A 408 19.63 1.18 19.79
C HIS A 408 20.92 0.43 19.41
N HIS A 409 21.62 -0.22 20.36
CA HIS A 409 22.86 -0.94 20.03
C HIS A 409 22.65 -2.14 19.08
N LEU A 410 21.44 -2.73 19.03
CA LEU A 410 21.13 -3.77 18.05
C LEU A 410 20.88 -3.19 16.65
N ALA A 411 20.24 -2.02 16.57
CA ALA A 411 19.95 -1.35 15.30
C ALA A 411 21.18 -0.66 14.71
N CYS A 412 21.96 0.01 15.55
CA CYS A 412 23.08 0.89 15.21
C CYS A 412 24.44 0.28 15.63
N GLY A 413 24.59 -1.05 15.50
CA GLY A 413 25.76 -1.73 16.04
C GLY A 413 26.08 -3.07 15.39
N GLN A 414 27.35 -3.49 15.58
CA GLN A 414 27.96 -4.75 15.14
C GLN A 414 27.96 -5.04 13.63
N ARG A 415 26.78 -5.23 13.05
CA ARG A 415 26.55 -5.74 11.69
C ARG A 415 25.40 -5.05 10.96
N LEU A 416 24.62 -4.24 11.67
CA LEU A 416 23.51 -3.49 11.12
C LEU A 416 23.85 -2.00 11.08
N VAL A 417 23.21 -1.30 10.16
CA VAL A 417 23.32 0.15 9.97
C VAL A 417 21.94 0.74 10.21
N CYS A 418 21.84 1.64 11.18
CA CYS A 418 20.65 2.47 11.38
C CYS A 418 20.88 3.88 10.86
N VAL A 419 19.83 4.71 10.84
CA VAL A 419 19.94 6.10 10.38
C VAL A 419 20.95 6.92 11.20
N GLU A 420 21.04 6.71 12.52
CA GLU A 420 21.94 7.45 13.40
C GLU A 420 23.44 7.19 13.11
N ASP A 421 23.78 6.05 12.49
CA ASP A 421 25.15 5.69 12.08
C ASP A 421 25.55 6.26 10.71
N THR A 422 24.61 6.87 9.99
CA THR A 422 24.87 7.31 8.62
C THR A 422 25.61 8.66 8.59
N PRO A 423 26.56 8.85 7.65
CA PRO A 423 27.21 10.14 7.45
C PRO A 423 26.18 11.25 7.20
N THR A 424 25.17 11.00 6.36
CA THR A 424 24.11 11.97 6.06
C THR A 424 23.39 12.45 7.31
N TYR A 425 22.96 11.54 8.20
CA TYR A 425 22.28 11.93 9.45
C TYR A 425 23.16 12.82 10.31
N SER A 426 24.44 12.44 10.51
CA SER A 426 25.39 13.21 11.33
C SER A 426 25.61 14.65 10.84
N LEU A 427 25.44 14.92 9.54
CA LEU A 427 25.57 16.27 8.98
C LEU A 427 24.38 17.17 9.31
N PHE A 428 23.17 16.61 9.45
CA PHE A 428 21.96 17.38 9.72
C PHE A 428 21.70 17.59 11.22
N VAL A 429 22.13 16.66 12.09
CA VAL A 429 21.88 16.74 13.54
C VAL A 429 22.27 18.10 14.13
N PRO A 430 23.48 18.67 13.91
CA PRO A 430 23.89 19.93 14.54
C PRO A 430 22.97 21.10 14.18
N THR A 431 22.42 21.11 12.97
CA THR A 431 21.48 22.14 12.51
C THR A 431 20.10 21.94 13.12
N VAL A 432 19.59 20.70 13.13
CA VAL A 432 18.26 20.38 13.65
C VAL A 432 18.17 20.62 15.17
N THR A 433 19.28 20.41 15.88
CA THR A 433 19.36 20.62 17.34
C THR A 433 19.87 22.02 17.73
N ALA A 434 20.00 22.93 16.76
CA ALA A 434 20.51 24.27 17.01
C ALA A 434 19.58 25.06 17.95
N ARG A 435 20.18 25.93 18.76
CA ARG A 435 19.51 26.76 19.75
C ARG A 435 19.91 28.23 19.58
N TYR A 436 19.10 29.12 20.13
CA TYR A 436 19.36 30.55 20.07
C TYR A 436 18.77 31.30 21.26
N TYR A 437 19.32 32.50 21.52
CA TYR A 437 18.79 33.43 22.51
C TYR A 437 18.02 34.55 21.77
N PRO A 438 16.68 34.65 21.92
CA PRO A 438 15.91 35.73 21.31
C PRO A 438 16.38 37.12 21.76
N ASP A 439 16.69 37.28 23.05
CA ASP A 439 17.42 38.41 23.62
C ASP A 439 18.52 37.85 24.55
N PRO A 440 19.81 37.95 24.19
CA PRO A 440 20.93 37.44 25.00
C PRO A 440 20.99 38.01 26.43
N SER A 441 20.33 39.14 26.69
CA SER A 441 20.35 39.81 28.00
C SER A 441 19.12 39.54 28.86
N LYS A 442 18.04 38.98 28.30
CA LYS A 442 16.73 38.88 28.96
C LYS A 442 15.94 37.61 28.71
N SER A 443 16.29 36.83 27.69
CA SER A 443 15.49 35.67 27.26
C SER A 443 16.17 34.35 27.63
N LEU A 444 15.33 33.34 27.87
CA LEU A 444 15.74 31.95 27.91
C LEU A 444 16.26 31.51 26.54
N GLU A 445 17.22 30.58 26.53
CA GLU A 445 17.60 29.86 25.33
C GLU A 445 16.36 29.16 24.75
N LYS A 446 16.25 29.07 23.42
CA LYS A 446 15.15 28.39 22.72
C LYS A 446 15.68 27.50 21.60
N ALA A 447 14.98 26.40 21.33
CA ALA A 447 15.27 25.57 20.16
C ALA A 447 14.90 26.30 18.87
N LEU A 448 15.77 26.21 17.85
CA LEU A 448 15.58 26.87 16.56
C LEU A 448 14.51 26.19 15.69
N PHE A 449 14.36 24.87 15.87
CA PHE A 449 13.40 24.03 15.14
C PHE A 449 12.53 23.23 16.11
N ALA A 450 11.94 23.91 17.10
CA ALA A 450 11.06 23.31 18.10
C ALA A 450 9.82 22.66 17.45
N ALA A 451 9.37 21.53 17.99
CA ALA A 451 8.30 20.72 17.40
C ALA A 451 6.92 21.43 17.39
N ASP A 452 6.70 22.34 18.33
CA ASP A 452 5.45 23.07 18.58
C ASP A 452 5.33 24.40 17.83
N ILE A 453 6.45 24.97 17.36
CA ILE A 453 6.50 26.29 16.69
C ILE A 453 7.06 26.21 15.27
N ASN A 454 8.21 25.57 15.05
CA ASN A 454 8.91 25.55 13.76
C ASN A 454 9.59 24.19 13.48
N PRO A 455 8.83 23.09 13.46
CA PRO A 455 9.36 21.73 13.33
C PRO A 455 10.11 21.55 12.02
N THR A 456 11.24 20.83 12.02
CA THR A 456 11.97 20.48 10.79
C THR A 456 11.85 19.00 10.46
N PRO A 457 11.52 18.62 9.22
CA PRO A 457 11.37 17.21 8.83
C PRO A 457 12.66 16.56 8.35
N LEU A 458 13.81 17.24 8.45
CA LEU A 458 15.06 16.79 7.83
C LEU A 458 15.46 15.36 8.22
N LEU A 459 15.47 15.05 9.52
CA LEU A 459 15.90 13.72 10.00
C LEU A 459 14.92 12.62 9.56
N GLU A 460 13.63 12.93 9.52
CA GLU A 460 12.59 12.02 9.04
C GLU A 460 12.76 11.73 7.54
N ILE A 461 13.04 12.76 6.74
CA ILE A 461 13.29 12.62 5.30
C ILE A 461 14.57 11.81 5.05
N VAL A 462 15.63 12.01 5.85
CA VAL A 462 16.85 11.19 5.77
C VAL A 462 16.55 9.72 6.07
N ALA A 463 15.73 9.42 7.08
CA ALA A 463 15.30 8.06 7.37
C ALA A 463 14.48 7.44 6.23
N GLN A 464 13.59 8.21 5.59
CA GLN A 464 12.83 7.75 4.43
C GLN A 464 13.72 7.54 3.19
N GLU A 465 14.71 8.39 2.94
CA GLU A 465 15.70 8.20 1.87
C GLU A 465 16.56 6.95 2.10
N MET A 466 16.98 6.71 3.35
CA MET A 466 17.67 5.48 3.72
C MET A 466 16.77 4.25 3.47
N ALA A 467 15.50 4.33 3.86
CA ALA A 467 14.52 3.26 3.64
C ALA A 467 14.29 2.98 2.16
N PHE A 468 14.28 4.01 1.31
CA PHE A 468 14.12 3.86 -0.14
C PHE A 468 15.35 3.24 -0.82
N ARG A 469 16.53 3.37 -0.20
CA ARG A 469 17.82 2.87 -0.72
C ARG A 469 18.23 1.52 -0.16
N ALA A 470 17.58 1.06 0.90
CA ALA A 470 17.81 -0.26 1.46
C ALA A 470 17.53 -1.36 0.41
N GLU A 471 18.30 -2.44 0.46
CA GLU A 471 18.16 -3.58 -0.45
C GLU A 471 18.18 -4.89 0.33
N GLY A 472 17.36 -5.86 -0.11
CA GLY A 472 17.33 -7.19 0.46
C GLY A 472 16.56 -7.23 1.78
N LYS A 473 17.16 -7.86 2.79
CA LYS A 473 16.57 -7.99 4.13
C LYS A 473 16.76 -6.71 4.96
N VAL A 474 15.67 -6.23 5.56
CA VAL A 474 15.68 -5.12 6.52
C VAL A 474 15.14 -5.58 7.87
N THR A 475 15.74 -5.09 8.95
CA THR A 475 15.29 -5.38 10.33
C THR A 475 14.62 -4.15 10.93
N VAL A 476 13.47 -4.31 11.56
CA VAL A 476 12.78 -3.23 12.29
C VAL A 476 12.65 -3.65 13.75
N PHE A 477 13.19 -2.85 14.66
CA PHE A 477 13.09 -3.09 16.11
C PHE A 477 11.91 -2.31 16.69
N VAL A 478 11.10 -3.00 17.50
CA VAL A 478 9.87 -2.50 18.11
C VAL A 478 9.96 -2.71 19.62
N GLU A 479 10.06 -1.62 20.38
CA GLU A 479 10.13 -1.62 21.85
C GLU A 479 8.77 -1.39 22.49
N SER A 480 7.86 -0.75 21.76
CA SER A 480 6.48 -0.51 22.16
C SER A 480 5.53 -0.55 20.96
N GLU A 481 4.25 -0.78 21.20
CA GLU A 481 3.22 -0.71 20.14
C GLU A 481 3.17 0.67 19.46
N THR A 482 3.54 1.73 20.18
CA THR A 482 3.55 3.11 19.63
C THR A 482 4.65 3.30 18.59
N ASP A 483 5.69 2.46 18.56
CA ASP A 483 6.78 2.56 17.59
C ASP A 483 6.29 2.29 16.16
N ILE A 484 5.24 1.47 15.98
CA ILE A 484 4.64 1.21 14.67
C ILE A 484 3.98 2.49 14.11
N TYR A 485 3.55 3.41 14.97
CA TYR A 485 3.07 4.73 14.57
C TYR A 485 4.21 5.70 14.31
N ALA A 486 5.24 5.72 15.16
CA ALA A 486 6.43 6.57 14.94
C ALA A 486 7.16 6.21 13.64
N LEU A 487 7.27 4.91 13.34
CA LEU A 487 7.95 4.38 12.15
C LEU A 487 7.06 4.34 10.90
N ARG A 488 5.82 4.82 10.98
CA ARG A 488 4.80 4.71 9.92
C ARG A 488 5.34 5.07 8.53
N ASN A 489 6.01 6.22 8.40
CA ASN A 489 6.47 6.71 7.10
C ASN A 489 7.63 5.86 6.55
N VAL A 490 8.57 5.47 7.40
CA VAL A 490 9.64 4.51 7.06
C VAL A 490 9.06 3.17 6.63
N LEU A 491 8.11 2.62 7.40
CA LEU A 491 7.45 1.35 7.08
C LEU A 491 6.71 1.42 5.75
N LYS A 492 6.03 2.53 5.46
CA LYS A 492 5.37 2.72 4.17
C LYS A 492 6.40 2.72 3.03
N VAL A 493 7.54 3.38 3.18
CA VAL A 493 8.61 3.34 2.17
C VAL A 493 9.13 1.92 1.96
N LEU A 494 9.51 1.22 3.04
CA LEU A 494 10.06 -0.15 2.97
C LEU A 494 9.08 -1.14 2.36
N MET A 495 7.84 -1.12 2.85
CA MET A 495 6.86 -2.17 2.57
C MET A 495 6.09 -1.92 1.28
N VAL A 496 5.90 -0.66 0.88
CA VAL A 496 5.02 -0.29 -0.24
C VAL A 496 5.80 0.27 -1.42
N TYR A 497 6.82 1.12 -1.20
CA TYR A 497 7.45 1.86 -2.29
C TYR A 497 8.80 1.28 -2.75
N ASN A 498 9.61 0.74 -1.84
CA ASN A 498 10.94 0.26 -2.18
C ASN A 498 10.84 -1.12 -2.85
N LYS A 499 11.12 -1.17 -4.16
CA LYS A 499 11.09 -2.40 -4.99
C LYS A 499 12.26 -3.36 -4.72
N ASN A 500 13.31 -2.91 -4.04
CA ASN A 500 14.53 -3.69 -3.80
C ASN A 500 14.51 -4.47 -2.48
N ILE A 501 13.47 -4.29 -1.66
CA ILE A 501 13.29 -5.06 -0.42
C ILE A 501 12.83 -6.46 -0.77
N SER A 502 13.54 -7.47 -0.28
CA SER A 502 13.12 -8.86 -0.40
C SER A 502 12.28 -9.30 0.79
N PHE A 503 12.55 -8.76 1.99
CA PHE A 503 11.90 -9.20 3.23
C PHE A 503 12.11 -8.20 4.38
N VAL A 504 11.11 -8.06 5.25
CA VAL A 504 11.20 -7.24 6.47
C VAL A 504 11.02 -8.11 7.72
N GLU A 505 12.01 -8.09 8.61
CA GLU A 505 11.94 -8.79 9.90
C GLU A 505 11.67 -7.79 11.03
N PHE A 506 10.52 -7.93 11.69
CA PHE A 506 10.21 -7.17 12.89
C PHE A 506 10.72 -7.92 14.12
N GLN A 507 11.65 -7.33 14.85
CA GLN A 507 12.13 -7.84 16.14
C GLN A 507 11.45 -7.06 17.26
N VAL A 508 10.55 -7.73 17.99
CA VAL A 508 9.77 -7.13 19.06
C VAL A 508 10.42 -7.40 20.42
N ALA A 509 10.42 -6.39 21.29
CA ALA A 509 10.87 -6.53 22.67
C ALA A 509 10.06 -7.59 23.43
N VAL A 510 10.64 -8.16 24.49
CA VAL A 510 10.06 -9.30 25.23
C VAL A 510 8.68 -8.99 25.81
N GLU A 511 8.45 -7.73 26.18
CA GLU A 511 7.22 -7.26 26.83
C GLU A 511 6.12 -6.86 25.83
N VAL A 512 6.41 -6.88 24.54
CA VAL A 512 5.47 -6.48 23.48
C VAL A 512 4.81 -7.72 22.89
N ASP A 513 3.48 -7.69 22.76
CA ASP A 513 2.71 -8.76 22.13
C ASP A 513 2.96 -8.77 20.61
N PRO A 514 3.56 -9.85 20.05
CA PRO A 514 3.81 -9.96 18.61
C PRO A 514 2.53 -10.00 17.78
N ASP A 515 1.41 -10.49 18.32
CA ASP A 515 0.14 -10.58 17.59
C ASP A 515 -0.46 -9.20 17.38
N LEU A 516 -0.42 -8.33 18.42
CA LEU A 516 -0.87 -6.94 18.31
C LEU A 516 -0.01 -6.14 17.31
N VAL A 517 1.31 -6.36 17.30
CA VAL A 517 2.21 -5.78 16.31
C VAL A 517 1.85 -6.26 14.90
N THR A 518 1.62 -7.56 14.73
CA THR A 518 1.22 -8.16 13.46
C THR A 518 -0.08 -7.55 12.93
N SER A 519 -1.14 -7.50 13.75
CA SER A 519 -2.42 -6.91 13.37
C SER A 519 -2.31 -5.41 13.07
N SER A 520 -1.50 -4.67 13.83
CA SER A 520 -1.27 -3.23 13.60
C SER A 520 -0.58 -2.98 12.26
N ILE A 521 0.42 -3.79 11.91
CA ILE A 521 1.10 -3.74 10.62
C ILE A 521 0.12 -4.10 9.48
N GLN A 522 -0.57 -5.24 9.57
CA GLN A 522 -1.52 -5.71 8.55
C GLN A 522 -2.56 -4.64 8.19
N ARG A 523 -3.22 -4.05 9.21
CA ARG A 523 -4.20 -2.98 9.02
C ARG A 523 -3.62 -1.76 8.29
N LYS A 524 -2.36 -1.39 8.58
CA LYS A 524 -1.70 -0.28 7.88
C LYS A 524 -1.38 -0.65 6.43
N LEU A 525 -0.94 -1.88 6.18
CA LEU A 525 -0.61 -2.35 4.83
C LEU A 525 -1.86 -2.42 3.94
N GLU A 526 -2.99 -2.90 4.46
CA GLU A 526 -4.29 -2.90 3.77
C GLU A 526 -4.73 -1.46 3.45
N ALA A 527 -4.65 -0.55 4.42
CA ALA A 527 -4.98 0.85 4.18
C ALA A 527 -4.06 1.50 3.14
N TRP A 528 -2.77 1.18 3.13
CA TRP A 528 -1.82 1.74 2.17
C TRP A 528 -1.95 1.13 0.78
N SER A 529 -2.29 -0.16 0.66
CA SER A 529 -2.43 -0.83 -0.62
C SER A 529 -3.58 -0.27 -1.46
N GLY A 530 -4.64 0.22 -0.80
CA GLY A 530 -5.76 0.90 -1.45
C GLY A 530 -5.50 2.33 -1.90
N VAL A 531 -4.41 2.99 -1.47
CA VAL A 531 -4.16 4.43 -1.76
C VAL A 531 -2.77 4.73 -2.33
N ALA A 532 -1.88 3.74 -2.41
CA ALA A 532 -0.53 3.92 -2.94
C ALA A 532 -0.51 3.84 -4.46
N CYS A 533 0.07 4.84 -5.12
CA CYS A 533 0.20 4.86 -6.58
C CYS A 533 0.93 3.62 -7.13
N PRO A 534 0.27 2.79 -7.97
CA PRO A 534 0.84 1.55 -8.49
C PRO A 534 2.03 1.76 -9.44
N LEU A 535 2.22 2.96 -10.01
CA LEU A 535 3.35 3.25 -10.90
C LEU A 535 4.68 3.33 -10.11
N TYR A 536 4.63 3.93 -8.92
CA TYR A 536 5.81 4.20 -8.10
C TYR A 536 6.01 3.16 -6.99
N SER A 537 4.96 2.40 -6.63
CA SER A 537 5.02 1.36 -5.61
C SER A 537 5.47 0.00 -6.14
N ARG A 538 5.66 -0.94 -5.22
CA ARG A 538 5.70 -2.37 -5.49
C ARG A 538 4.36 -2.85 -6.05
N PHE A 539 4.36 -4.04 -6.64
CA PHE A 539 3.13 -4.70 -7.08
C PHE A 539 2.34 -5.27 -5.90
N ALA A 540 3.02 -5.98 -5.01
CA ALA A 540 2.50 -6.41 -3.72
C ALA A 540 3.41 -5.91 -2.60
N VAL A 541 2.79 -5.70 -1.44
CA VAL A 541 3.51 -5.29 -0.22
C VAL A 541 4.63 -6.28 0.11
N ALA A 542 5.75 -5.79 0.61
CA ALA A 542 6.89 -6.64 0.96
C ALA A 542 6.50 -7.72 2.00
N PRO A 543 7.04 -8.94 1.88
CA PRO A 543 6.81 -10.00 2.88
C PRO A 543 7.44 -9.63 4.22
N PHE A 544 6.83 -10.06 5.31
CA PHE A 544 7.35 -9.83 6.65
C PHE A 544 7.08 -10.96 7.64
N VAL A 545 7.84 -10.93 8.74
CA VAL A 545 7.62 -11.76 9.92
C VAL A 545 7.79 -10.92 11.18
N VAL A 546 7.11 -11.31 12.25
CA VAL A 546 7.28 -10.75 13.59
C VAL A 546 7.92 -11.82 14.48
N VAL A 547 9.03 -11.48 15.12
CA VAL A 547 9.81 -12.39 15.97
C VAL A 547 10.12 -11.71 17.30
N THR A 548 9.83 -12.38 18.40
CA THR A 548 10.18 -11.90 19.74
C THR A 548 11.67 -12.04 20.00
N MET A 549 12.28 -10.98 20.51
CA MET A 549 13.67 -10.97 20.94
C MET A 549 13.88 -11.82 22.19
N THR A 550 15.11 -12.32 22.38
CA THR A 550 15.48 -12.95 23.66
C THR A 550 15.80 -11.90 24.71
N THR A 551 15.45 -12.20 25.97
CA THR A 551 15.69 -11.32 27.13
C THR A 551 17.17 -10.95 27.28
N GLU A 552 18.08 -11.91 27.06
CA GLU A 552 19.52 -11.67 27.14
C GLU A 552 19.99 -10.67 26.08
N ARG A 553 19.50 -10.81 24.84
CA ARG A 553 19.86 -9.92 23.73
C ARG A 553 19.37 -8.50 23.99
N GLN A 554 18.13 -8.34 24.45
CA GLN A 554 17.58 -7.03 24.81
C GLN A 554 18.36 -6.39 25.96
N ARG A 555 18.62 -7.14 27.04
CA ARG A 555 19.35 -6.64 28.21
C ARG A 555 20.76 -6.17 27.85
N ARG A 556 21.50 -6.95 27.06
CA ARG A 556 22.85 -6.59 26.61
C ARG A 556 22.83 -5.32 25.76
N SER A 557 21.86 -5.20 24.87
CA SER A 557 21.67 -3.99 24.07
C SER A 557 21.40 -2.76 24.94
N ALA A 558 20.47 -2.87 25.91
CA ALA A 558 20.17 -1.78 26.84
C ALA A 558 21.42 -1.29 27.59
N GLN A 559 22.28 -2.21 28.05
CA GLN A 559 23.54 -1.87 28.73
C GLN A 559 24.51 -1.11 27.81
N LEU A 560 24.61 -1.50 26.55
CA LEU A 560 25.51 -0.88 25.58
C LEU A 560 24.95 0.44 25.00
N SER A 561 23.63 0.65 25.08
CA SER A 561 22.96 1.89 24.67
C SER A 561 23.05 3.01 25.71
N VAL A 562 23.51 2.73 26.95
CA VAL A 562 23.59 3.72 28.04
C VAL A 562 24.30 5.02 27.64
N PRO A 563 25.47 5.01 26.95
CA PRO A 563 26.13 6.24 26.54
C PRO A 563 25.27 7.10 25.60
N ARG A 564 24.65 6.49 24.58
CA ARG A 564 23.75 7.17 23.64
C ARG A 564 22.50 7.71 24.34
N ASN A 565 21.91 6.91 25.23
CA ASN A 565 20.70 7.29 25.97
C ASN A 565 20.96 8.49 26.89
N LYS A 566 22.14 8.59 27.52
CA LYS A 566 22.52 9.79 28.31
C LYS A 566 22.56 11.04 27.45
N VAL A 567 23.17 10.97 26.26
CA VAL A 567 23.25 12.12 25.34
C VAL A 567 21.86 12.52 24.86
N LYS A 568 21.04 11.56 24.41
CA LYS A 568 19.66 11.84 23.95
C LYS A 568 18.77 12.38 25.07
N TRP A 569 18.88 11.86 26.29
CA TRP A 569 18.14 12.37 27.44
C TRP A 569 18.52 13.82 27.77
N ALA A 570 19.82 14.15 27.78
CA ALA A 570 20.30 15.52 27.98
C ALA A 570 19.81 16.47 26.87
N MET A 571 19.70 15.98 25.63
CA MET A 571 19.17 16.76 24.51
C MET A 571 17.69 17.10 24.67
N TYR A 572 16.87 16.22 25.25
CA TYR A 572 15.43 16.48 25.48
C TYR A 572 15.18 17.27 26.77
N ASN A 573 15.96 17.04 27.82
CA ASN A 573 15.78 17.68 29.13
C ASN A 573 16.78 18.83 29.37
N TRP A 574 17.24 19.45 28.29
CA TRP A 574 18.25 20.49 28.34
C TRP A 574 17.80 21.74 29.12
N GLU A 575 16.49 22.04 29.13
CA GLU A 575 15.92 23.13 29.92
C GLU A 575 16.09 22.87 31.41
N GLN A 576 15.93 21.61 31.85
CA GLN A 576 16.19 21.21 33.24
C GLN A 576 17.68 21.32 33.57
N GLU A 577 18.58 20.82 32.71
CA GLU A 577 20.02 20.97 32.93
C GLU A 577 20.48 22.44 32.96
N TRP A 578 19.82 23.31 32.20
CA TRP A 578 20.09 24.74 32.19
C TRP A 578 19.60 25.40 33.48
N LEU A 579 18.39 25.06 33.93
CA LEU A 579 17.84 25.53 35.22
C LEU A 579 18.75 25.11 36.39
N ASP A 580 19.19 23.85 36.39
CA ASP A 580 20.08 23.29 37.42
C ASP A 580 21.49 23.92 37.44
N LYS A 581 21.89 24.62 36.38
CA LYS A 581 23.17 25.37 36.32
C LYS A 581 23.03 26.84 36.73
N MET A 582 21.82 27.38 36.69
CA MET A 582 21.54 28.77 37.07
C MET A 582 21.17 28.94 38.55
N PHE A 583 20.69 27.86 39.19
CA PHE A 583 20.37 27.78 40.61
C PHE A 583 21.30 26.78 41.31
#